data_AF-A0AAU8JT15-F1
#
_entry.id   AF-A0AAU8JT15-F1
#
_cell.length_a   1.000
_cell.length_b   1.000
_cell.length_c   1.000
_cell.angle_alpha   90.00
_cell.angle_beta   90.00
_cell.angle_gamma   90.00
#
_symmetry.space_group_name_H-M   'P 1'
#
loop_
_entity.id
_entity.type
_entity.pdbx_description
1 polymer ?
#
loop_
_entity_poly.entity_id
_entity_poly.type
_entity_poly.pdbx_seq_one_letter_code
_entity_poly.pdbx_strand_id
1 'polypeptide(L)' 'MPAAPGADARSVSVDEEVLELAVVLLGQFSLAFGDEPIGTAAMTVADRLQLSVPMVSLLALKNKLEARNLDLR' A
#
# COMPACT_ATOMS: atom_id res chain seq x y z
N MET A 1 32.51 9.86 -12.29
CA MET A 1 31.94 9.06 -11.18
C MET A 1 30.53 8.67 -11.58
N PRO A 2 30.10 7.40 -11.47
CA PRO A 2 28.70 7.06 -11.76
C PRO A 2 27.79 7.66 -10.67
N ALA A 3 26.65 8.20 -11.07
CA ALA A 3 25.66 8.75 -10.15
C ALA A 3 25.14 7.64 -9.22
N ALA A 4 25.04 7.91 -7.92
CA ALA A 4 24.49 6.98 -6.95
C ALA A 4 23.02 6.65 -7.31
N PRO A 5 22.56 5.41 -7.10
CA PRO A 5 21.15 5.07 -7.28
C PRO A 5 20.28 6.02 -6.45
N GLY A 6 19.36 6.74 -7.09
CA GLY A 6 18.50 7.73 -6.44
C GLY A 6 18.97 9.18 -6.49
N ALA A 7 20.04 9.51 -7.23
CA ALA A 7 20.50 10.89 -7.42
C ALA A 7 19.42 11.83 -8.00
N ASP A 8 18.46 11.27 -8.75
CA ASP A 8 17.32 11.99 -9.33
C ASP A 8 15.98 11.71 -8.60
N ALA A 9 16.01 11.06 -7.44
CA ALA A 9 14.80 10.76 -6.69
C ALA A 9 14.19 12.06 -6.14
N ARG A 10 13.19 12.58 -6.84
CA ARG A 10 12.38 13.69 -6.33
C ARG A 10 11.56 13.19 -5.15
N SER A 11 11.79 13.78 -3.97
CA SER A 11 10.91 13.59 -2.82
C SER A 11 9.54 14.21 -3.14
N VAL A 12 8.52 13.37 -3.24
CA VAL A 12 7.13 13.79 -3.37
C VAL A 12 6.44 13.53 -2.04
N SER A 13 5.86 14.58 -1.46
CA SER A 13 4.99 14.44 -0.29
C SER A 13 3.65 13.86 -0.73
N VAL A 14 3.30 12.70 -0.18
CA VAL A 14 2.01 12.02 -0.41
C VAL A 14 1.24 12.02 0.90
N ASP A 15 -0.07 12.18 0.82
CA ASP A 15 -0.98 12.06 1.96
C ASP A 15 -0.89 10.64 2.57
N GLU A 16 -0.78 10.57 3.89
CA GLU A 16 -0.64 9.32 4.65
C GLU A 16 -1.84 8.38 4.43
N GLU A 17 -3.07 8.93 4.41
CA GLU A 17 -4.30 8.14 4.22
C GLU A 17 -4.36 7.53 2.81
N VAL A 18 -3.85 8.25 1.81
CA VAL A 18 -3.78 7.77 0.42
C VAL A 18 -2.75 6.65 0.30
N LEU A 19 -1.62 6.78 0.99
CA LEU A 19 -0.56 5.77 1.01
C LEU A 19 -1.04 4.49 1.70
N GLU A 20 -1.80 4.63 2.78
CA GLU A 20 -2.45 3.51 3.48
C GLU A 20 -3.48 2.80 2.62
N LEU A 21 -4.36 3.55 1.96
CA LEU A 21 -5.35 2.98 1.06
C LEU A 21 -4.68 2.20 -0.07
N ALA A 22 -3.59 2.74 -0.63
CA ALA A 22 -2.82 2.06 -1.66
C ALA A 22 -2.23 0.73 -1.16
N VAL A 23 -1.68 0.68 0.05
CA VAL A 23 -1.20 -0.57 0.68
C VAL A 23 -2.33 -1.60 0.79
N VAL A 24 -3.50 -1.19 1.29
CA VAL A 24 -4.65 -2.09 1.47
C VAL A 24 -5.12 -2.64 0.12
N LEU A 25 -5.26 -1.78 -0.89
CA LEU A 25 -5.70 -2.18 -2.23
C LEU A 25 -4.71 -3.11 -2.92
N LEU A 26 -3.41 -2.87 -2.77
CA LEU A 26 -2.37 -3.76 -3.29
C LEU A 26 -2.38 -5.12 -2.59
N GLY A 27 -2.63 -5.17 -1.28
CA GLY A 27 -2.81 -6.42 -0.55
C GLY A 27 -4.05 -7.21 -1.03
N GLN A 28 -5.18 -6.52 -1.21
CA GLN A 28 -6.39 -7.15 -1.76
C GLN A 28 -6.18 -7.65 -3.19
N PHE A 29 -5.49 -6.87 -4.02
CA PHE A 29 -5.12 -7.27 -5.38
C PHE A 29 -4.19 -8.49 -5.36
N SER A 30 -3.18 -8.50 -4.49
CA SER A 30 -2.30 -9.67 -4.34
C SER A 30 -3.06 -10.91 -3.92
N LEU A 31 -4.07 -10.78 -3.05
CA LEU A 31 -4.91 -11.92 -2.63
C LEU A 31 -5.79 -12.43 -3.78
N ALA A 32 -6.30 -11.53 -4.62
CA ALA A 32 -7.11 -11.90 -5.78
C ALA A 32 -6.31 -12.58 -6.90
N PHE A 33 -5.00 -12.29 -7.00
CA PHE A 33 -4.10 -12.78 -8.04
C PHE A 33 -2.87 -13.52 -7.46
N GLY A 34 -3.05 -14.26 -6.36
CA GLY A 34 -1.93 -14.80 -5.56
C GLY A 34 -0.96 -15.73 -6.31
N ASP A 35 -1.46 -16.48 -7.28
CA ASP A 35 -0.65 -17.39 -8.11
C ASP A 35 -0.02 -16.69 -9.32
N GLU A 36 -0.35 -15.42 -9.56
CA GLU A 36 0.16 -14.67 -10.68
C GLU A 36 1.39 -13.84 -10.28
N PRO A 37 2.37 -13.68 -11.19
CA PRO A 37 3.52 -12.81 -10.97
C PRO A 37 3.12 -11.38 -10.58
N ILE A 38 1.98 -10.92 -11.09
CA ILE A 38 1.46 -9.58 -10.81
C ILE A 38 0.94 -9.43 -9.37
N GLY A 39 0.32 -10.48 -8.81
CA GLY A 39 -0.08 -10.49 -7.42
C GLY A 39 1.12 -10.47 -6.49
N THR A 40 2.15 -11.26 -6.79
CA THR A 40 3.40 -11.29 -6.01
C THR A 40 4.14 -9.94 -6.05
N ALA A 41 4.16 -9.29 -7.22
CA ALA A 41 4.71 -7.94 -7.37
C ALA A 41 3.93 -6.90 -6.57
N ALA A 42 2.58 -6.99 -6.56
CA ALA A 42 1.74 -6.09 -5.78
C ALA A 42 2.01 -6.21 -4.27
N MET A 43 2.19 -7.43 -3.75
CA MET A 43 2.58 -7.65 -2.35
C MET A 43 3.93 -7.01 -2.02
N THR A 44 4.92 -7.20 -2.90
CA THR A 44 6.26 -6.63 -2.72
C THR A 44 6.22 -5.09 -2.67
N VAL A 45 5.35 -4.46 -3.46
CA VAL A 45 5.14 -3.01 -3.43
C VAL A 45 4.41 -2.59 -2.15
N ALA A 46 3.36 -3.32 -1.76
CA ALA A 46 2.64 -3.05 -0.50
C ALA A 46 3.56 -3.11 0.72
N ASP A 47 4.43 -4.12 0.82
CA ASP A 47 5.39 -4.28 1.91
C ASP A 47 6.38 -3.10 1.97
N ARG A 48 6.86 -2.62 0.82
CA ARG A 48 7.75 -1.45 0.78
C ARG A 48 7.05 -0.16 1.19
N LEU A 49 5.80 0.01 0.79
CA LEU A 49 5.01 1.18 1.17
C LEU A 49 4.66 1.15 2.66
N GLN A 50 4.41 -0.02 3.25
CA GLN A 50 4.16 -0.16 4.70
C GLN A 50 5.32 0.34 5.55
N LEU A 51 6.57 0.19 5.11
CA LEU A 51 7.74 0.73 5.83
C LEU A 51 7.76 2.27 5.89
N SER A 52 6.96 2.92 5.04
CA SER A 52 6.83 4.37 4.96
C SER A 52 5.57 4.91 5.66
N VAL A 53 4.73 4.04 6.22
CA VAL A 53 3.42 4.37 6.79
C VAL A 53 3.36 3.94 8.27
N PRO A 54 2.90 4.80 9.19
CA PRO A 54 2.53 4.40 10.55
C PRO A 54 1.43 3.33 10.57
N MET A 55 1.78 2.13 11.01
CA MET A 55 0.94 0.93 11.03
C MET A 55 -0.41 1.08 11.80
N VAL A 56 -0.52 2.10 12.66
CA VAL A 56 -1.74 2.43 13.44
C VAL A 56 -2.87 2.92 12.53
N SER A 57 -2.53 3.70 11.52
CA SER A 57 -3.50 4.32 10.62
C SER A 57 -4.11 3.27 9.66
N LEU A 58 -3.29 2.31 9.18
CA LEU A 58 -3.75 1.14 8.39
C LEU A 58 -4.86 0.34 9.09
N LEU A 59 -4.75 0.13 10.39
CA LEU A 59 -5.76 -0.58 11.18
C LEU A 59 -7.05 0.23 11.31
N ALA A 60 -6.94 1.55 11.48
CA ALA A 60 -8.10 2.44 11.54
C ALA A 60 -8.84 2.52 10.19
N LEU A 61 -8.10 2.58 9.08
CA LEU A 61 -8.68 2.59 7.72
C LEU A 61 -9.34 1.26 7.39
N LYS A 62 -8.69 0.13 7.69
CA LYS A 62 -9.27 -1.21 7.52
C LYS A 62 -10.57 -1.34 8.31
N ASN A 63 -10.58 -0.97 9.60
CA ASN A 63 -11.77 -1.04 10.44
C ASN A 63 -12.88 -0.12 9.91
N LYS A 64 -12.56 1.08 9.41
CA LYS A 64 -13.54 1.98 8.77
C LYS A 64 -14.12 1.38 7.49
N LEU A 65 -13.30 0.76 6.65
CA LEU A 65 -13.75 0.13 5.40
C LEU A 65 -14.61 -1.11 5.68
N GLU A 66 -14.24 -1.96 6.64
CA GLU A 66 -15.03 -3.10 7.07
C GLU A 66 -16.37 -2.66 7.68
N ALA A 67 -16.37 -1.62 8.51
CA ALA A 67 -17.61 -1.05 9.06
C ALA A 67 -18.54 -0.51 7.96
N ARG A 68 -18.01 0.20 6.96
CA ARG A 68 -18.81 0.70 5.83
C ARG A 68 -19.32 -0.40 4.90
N ASN A 69 -18.64 -1.54 4.83
CA ASN A 69 -19.09 -2.70 4.05
C ASN A 69 -20.19 -3.51 4.77
N LEU A 70 -20.24 -3.44 6.10
CA LEU A 70 -21.30 -4.00 6.94
C LEU A 70 -22.61 -3.18 6.87
N ASP A 71 -22.53 -1.85 6.72
CA ASP A 71 -23.70 -0.97 6.56
C ASP A 71 -24.42 -1.10 5.20
N LEU A 72 -23.83 -1.81 4.23
CA LEU A 72 -24.37 -1.99 2.88
C LEU A 72 -25.02 -3.37 2.65
N ARG A 73 -25.20 -4.18 3.71
CA ARG A 73 -25.87 -5.49 3.69
C ARG A 73 -27.12 -5.49 4.56
#